data_AF-A0A699ZZC9-F1
#
_entry.id   AF-A0A699ZZC9-F1
#
_cell.length_a   1.000
_cell.length_b   1.000
_cell.length_c   1.000
_cell.angle_alpha   90.00
_cell.angle_beta   90.00
_cell.angle_gamma   90.00
#
_symmetry.space_group_name_H-M   'P 1'
#
loop_
_entity.id
_entity.type
_entity.pdbx_description
1 polymer ?
#
loop_
_entity_poly.entity_id
_entity_poly.type
_entity_poly.pdbx_seq_one_letter_code
_entity_poly.pdbx_strand_id
1 'polypeptide(L)'
;MDAGNFVADCRLEDSDEVLQLPIVKSKLKKMLESAVKKMALLGAPVIPSSDDSLEQFLQSAGKFFGKDSTKWEQMGEPKTEVHEDGVKRYIRSTGIFSGTELHLFVEQPFYDERLPVREDRPDLNFNHRRRPMLTDEDWQQVIQDQPWTPSRRRQALTDYLHAKLEADEGELAAEGCHSFWELAINKDNHADMRTDKWAAVKRQARQEGRRAGAGQGSRWARAGLARGWHLHSICQAAAASAQPGCFGAVDNGSAMG
;
A
#
# COMPACT_ATOMS: atom_id res chain seq x y z
N MET A 1 8.79 -0.23 -4.83
CA MET A 1 8.00 0.44 -3.77
C MET A 1 6.87 -0.51 -3.40
N ASP A 2 6.76 -0.96 -2.15
CA ASP A 2 5.73 -1.95 -1.81
C ASP A 2 4.35 -1.30 -1.65
N ALA A 3 3.45 -1.54 -2.60
CA ALA A 3 2.03 -1.23 -2.46
C ALA A 3 1.51 -1.81 -1.12
N GLY A 4 0.78 -1.00 -0.35
CA GLY A 4 0.10 -1.45 0.86
C GLY A 4 -1.03 -2.42 0.53
N ASN A 5 -1.72 -2.96 1.53
CA ASN A 5 -3.02 -3.60 1.26
C ASN A 5 -3.96 -2.52 0.68
N PHE A 6 -4.73 -2.87 -0.35
CA PHE A 6 -5.70 -1.97 -0.96
C PHE A 6 -6.96 -2.75 -1.33
N VAL A 7 -8.02 -2.01 -1.67
CA VAL A 7 -9.28 -2.57 -2.15
C VAL A 7 -9.39 -2.21 -3.62
N ALA A 8 -9.61 -3.21 -4.47
CA ALA A 8 -9.92 -3.03 -5.87
C ALA A 8 -11.44 -3.09 -6.06
N ASP A 9 -12.01 -2.05 -6.65
CA ASP A 9 -13.39 -2.05 -7.10
C ASP A 9 -13.44 -2.76 -8.47
N CYS A 10 -13.95 -3.99 -8.49
CA CYS A 10 -14.03 -4.82 -9.67
C CYS A 10 -15.47 -4.90 -10.19
N ARG A 11 -15.66 -4.73 -11.49
CA ARG A 11 -16.97 -4.78 -12.15
C ARG A 11 -16.88 -5.62 -13.42
N LEU A 12 -17.88 -6.47 -13.66
CA LEU A 12 -18.05 -7.14 -14.96
C LEU A 12 -18.71 -6.20 -15.97
N GLU A 13 -18.34 -6.30 -17.24
CA GLU A 13 -18.87 -5.39 -18.27
C GLU A 13 -20.39 -5.47 -18.44
N ASP A 14 -20.98 -6.63 -18.19
CA ASP A 14 -22.41 -6.92 -18.30
C ASP A 14 -23.18 -6.75 -16.98
N SER A 15 -22.53 -6.28 -15.91
CA SER A 15 -23.12 -6.12 -14.58
C SER A 15 -22.88 -4.72 -14.00
N ASP A 16 -23.90 -4.16 -13.37
CA ASP A 16 -23.77 -2.93 -12.56
C ASP A 16 -23.22 -3.20 -11.16
N GLU A 17 -23.03 -4.46 -10.79
CA GLU A 17 -22.49 -4.84 -9.49
C GLU A 17 -20.99 -4.53 -9.39
N VAL A 18 -20.62 -3.76 -8.37
CA VAL A 18 -19.23 -3.49 -8.02
C VAL A 18 -18.84 -4.37 -6.84
N LEU A 19 -17.92 -5.30 -7.07
CA LEU A 19 -17.33 -6.13 -6.04
C LEU A 19 -16.05 -5.48 -5.51
N GLN A 20 -16.00 -5.27 -4.20
CA GLN A 20 -14.82 -4.77 -3.52
C GLN A 20 -13.90 -5.93 -3.13
N LEU A 21 -12.83 -6.12 -3.89
CA LEU A 21 -11.87 -7.19 -3.66
C LEU A 21 -10.66 -6.67 -2.86
N PRO A 22 -10.44 -7.14 -1.62
CA PRO A 22 -9.25 -6.77 -0.86
C PRO A 22 -8.02 -7.48 -1.44
N ILE A 23 -7.04 -6.69 -1.88
CA ILE A 23 -5.73 -7.17 -2.34
C ILE A 23 -4.74 -6.98 -1.21
N VAL A 24 -4.25 -8.10 -0.68
CA VAL A 24 -3.37 -8.12 0.51
C VAL A 24 -1.95 -8.50 0.14
N LYS A 25 -0.99 -8.15 1.00
CA LYS A 25 0.38 -8.66 0.86
C LYS A 25 0.44 -10.18 1.02
N SER A 26 1.34 -10.84 0.29
CA SER A 26 1.54 -12.30 0.35
C SER A 26 1.78 -12.85 1.77
N LYS A 27 2.54 -12.13 2.61
CA LYS A 27 2.75 -12.50 4.02
C LYS A 27 1.43 -12.54 4.80
N LEU A 28 0.54 -11.57 4.55
CA LEU A 28 -0.75 -11.49 5.20
C LEU A 28 -1.74 -12.51 4.61
N LYS A 29 -1.69 -12.76 3.29
CA LYS A 29 -2.46 -13.83 2.63
C LYS A 29 -2.24 -15.18 3.32
N LYS A 30 -0.99 -15.58 3.56
CA LYS A 30 -0.66 -16.85 4.26
C LYS A 30 -1.26 -16.92 5.68
N MET A 31 -1.25 -15.80 6.42
CA MET A 31 -1.85 -15.73 7.75
C MET A 31 -3.38 -15.83 7.69
N LEU A 32 -3.99 -15.09 6.77
CA LEU A 32 -5.45 -15.06 6.60
C LEU A 32 -5.97 -16.41 6.11
N GLU A 33 -5.32 -17.04 5.13
CA GLU A 33 -5.66 -18.38 4.67
C GLU A 33 -5.60 -19.42 5.80
N SER A 34 -4.62 -19.33 6.70
CA SER A 34 -4.50 -20.21 7.86
C SER A 34 -5.64 -19.99 8.88
N ALA A 35 -6.06 -18.74 9.10
CA ALA A 35 -7.18 -18.41 9.97
C ALA A 35 -8.53 -18.83 9.36
N VAL A 36 -8.70 -18.60 8.06
CA VAL A 36 -9.87 -18.94 7.27
C VAL A 36 -10.09 -20.45 7.17
N LYS A 37 -9.02 -21.23 6.92
CA LYS A 37 -9.10 -22.70 6.87
C LYS A 37 -9.64 -23.32 8.16
N LYS A 38 -9.49 -22.62 9.30
CA LYS A 38 -10.06 -23.04 10.59
C LYS A 38 -11.54 -22.71 10.75
N MET A 39 -12.12 -21.86 9.90
CA MET A 39 -13.49 -21.35 10.03
C MET A 39 -14.46 -21.79 8.91
N ALA A 40 -13.98 -22.30 7.77
CA ALA A 40 -14.82 -22.46 6.58
C ALA A 40 -15.61 -23.79 6.52
N LEU A 41 -16.93 -23.68 6.74
CA LEU A 41 -17.98 -24.67 6.41
C LEU A 41 -18.62 -24.46 5.02
N LEU A 42 -18.19 -23.42 4.27
CA LEU A 42 -18.83 -22.96 3.01
C LEU A 42 -17.84 -22.71 1.85
N GLY A 43 -16.70 -23.42 1.84
CA GLY A 43 -15.64 -23.21 0.85
C GLY A 43 -14.64 -22.14 1.31
N ALA A 44 -13.36 -22.32 0.97
CA ALA A 44 -12.31 -21.42 1.42
C ALA A 44 -12.44 -20.07 0.67
N PRO A 45 -12.64 -18.92 1.35
CA PRO A 45 -12.56 -17.63 0.71
C PRO A 45 -11.16 -17.46 0.11
N VAL A 46 -11.14 -17.20 -1.19
CA VAL A 46 -9.91 -16.96 -1.95
C VAL A 46 -9.55 -15.49 -1.79
N ILE A 47 -8.35 -15.20 -1.31
CA ILE A 47 -7.90 -13.83 -1.05
C ILE A 47 -6.84 -13.47 -2.09
N PRO A 48 -7.12 -12.52 -3.00
CA PRO A 48 -6.13 -12.04 -3.95
C PRO A 48 -4.95 -11.37 -3.24
N SER A 49 -3.75 -11.50 -3.79
CA SER A 49 -2.53 -10.92 -3.26
C SER A 49 -1.82 -10.03 -4.27
N SER A 50 -1.07 -9.05 -3.74
CA SER A 50 -0.21 -8.16 -4.54
C SER A 50 0.82 -8.91 -5.38
N ASP A 51 1.21 -10.11 -4.93
CA ASP A 51 2.25 -10.91 -5.56
C ASP A 51 1.67 -12.00 -6.48
N ASP A 52 0.33 -12.03 -6.66
CA ASP A 52 -0.31 -12.99 -7.55
C ASP A 52 -0.04 -12.62 -9.02
N SER A 53 0.14 -13.61 -9.90
CA SER A 53 0.16 -13.37 -11.35
C SER A 53 -1.21 -12.87 -11.84
N LEU A 54 -1.26 -12.28 -13.03
CA LEU A 54 -2.51 -11.84 -13.65
C LEU A 54 -3.50 -13.00 -13.76
N GLU A 55 -3.02 -14.17 -14.17
CA GLU A 55 -3.85 -15.38 -14.26
C GLU A 55 -4.40 -15.80 -12.89
N GLN A 56 -3.56 -15.83 -11.84
CA GLN A 56 -3.98 -16.19 -10.49
C GLN A 56 -5.01 -15.19 -9.93
N PHE A 57 -4.84 -13.91 -10.22
CA PHE A 57 -5.79 -12.87 -9.87
C PHE A 57 -7.14 -13.09 -10.56
N LEU A 58 -7.14 -13.31 -11.89
CA LEU A 58 -8.35 -13.58 -12.68
C LEU A 58 -9.10 -14.82 -12.22
N GLN A 59 -8.38 -15.91 -11.92
CA GLN A 59 -8.98 -17.13 -11.35
C GLN A 59 -9.64 -16.87 -9.99
N SER A 60 -8.98 -16.06 -9.16
CA SER A 60 -9.50 -15.69 -7.83
C SER A 60 -10.73 -14.80 -7.93
N ALA A 61 -10.68 -13.76 -8.78
CA ALA A 61 -11.80 -12.88 -9.07
C ALA A 61 -12.98 -13.65 -9.68
N GLY A 62 -12.72 -14.57 -10.60
CA GLY A 62 -13.73 -15.41 -11.23
C GLY A 62 -14.54 -16.23 -10.23
N LYS A 63 -13.93 -16.68 -9.13
CA LYS A 63 -14.67 -17.36 -8.05
C LYS A 63 -15.70 -16.46 -7.36
N PHE A 64 -15.40 -15.17 -7.18
CA PHE A 64 -16.34 -14.20 -6.61
C PHE A 64 -17.50 -13.92 -7.58
N PHE A 65 -17.22 -13.88 -8.88
CA PHE A 65 -18.23 -13.68 -9.93
C PHE A 65 -18.98 -14.95 -10.35
N GLY A 66 -18.69 -16.10 -9.76
CA GLY A 66 -19.26 -17.40 -10.18
C GLY A 66 -18.77 -17.89 -11.55
N LYS A 67 -17.69 -17.30 -12.09
CA LYS A 67 -17.01 -17.64 -13.35
C LYS A 67 -15.68 -18.37 -13.07
N ASP A 68 -15.73 -19.43 -12.28
CA ASP A 68 -14.55 -20.19 -11.84
C ASP A 68 -13.99 -21.05 -12.99
N SER A 69 -12.74 -20.78 -13.40
CA SER A 69 -12.08 -21.54 -14.47
C SER A 69 -11.80 -23.00 -14.13
N THR A 70 -11.72 -23.33 -12.83
CA THR A 70 -11.54 -24.72 -12.40
C THR A 70 -12.79 -25.58 -12.61
N LYS A 71 -13.93 -24.96 -12.93
CA LYS A 71 -15.20 -25.62 -13.20
C LYS A 71 -15.55 -25.65 -14.69
N TRP A 72 -14.63 -25.29 -15.57
CA TRP A 72 -14.86 -25.38 -17.01
C TRP A 72 -15.10 -26.82 -17.45
N GLU A 73 -16.02 -26.97 -18.40
CA GLU A 73 -16.41 -28.29 -18.90
C GLU A 73 -15.42 -28.74 -19.96
N GLN A 74 -14.89 -29.96 -19.83
CA GLN A 74 -14.04 -30.53 -20.87
C GLN A 74 -14.89 -30.92 -22.07
N MET A 75 -14.53 -30.39 -23.24
CA MET A 75 -15.16 -30.68 -24.50
C MET A 75 -14.40 -31.77 -25.23
N GLY A 76 -15.08 -32.90 -25.45
CA GLY A 76 -14.54 -34.04 -26.19
C GLY A 76 -13.46 -34.84 -25.45
N GLU A 77 -12.91 -35.81 -26.16
CA GLU A 77 -11.87 -36.69 -25.61
C GLU A 77 -10.50 -35.98 -25.62
N PRO A 78 -9.72 -36.09 -24.54
CA PRO A 78 -8.43 -35.43 -24.45
C PRO A 78 -7.43 -36.13 -25.36
N LYS A 79 -6.72 -35.34 -26.19
CA LYS A 79 -5.69 -35.85 -27.08
C LYS A 79 -4.49 -36.27 -26.26
N THR A 80 -4.18 -37.57 -26.25
CA THR A 80 -3.02 -38.10 -25.54
C THR A 80 -1.90 -38.43 -26.52
N GLU A 81 -0.76 -37.76 -26.35
CA GLU A 81 0.46 -38.00 -27.12
C GLU A 81 1.48 -38.69 -26.22
N VAL A 82 2.01 -39.82 -26.67
CA VAL A 82 3.06 -40.57 -25.95
C VAL A 82 4.35 -40.43 -26.72
N HIS A 83 5.33 -39.78 -26.11
CA HIS A 83 6.69 -39.68 -26.62
C HIS A 83 7.62 -40.58 -25.82
N GLU A 84 8.33 -41.48 -26.49
CA GLU A 84 9.39 -42.28 -25.86
C GLU A 84 10.74 -41.73 -26.31
N ASP A 85 11.55 -41.31 -25.34
CA ASP A 85 12.92 -40.83 -25.57
C ASP A 85 13.88 -41.69 -24.75
N GLY A 86 14.45 -42.70 -25.41
CA GLY A 86 15.31 -43.71 -24.79
C GLY A 86 14.58 -44.53 -23.70
N VAL A 87 14.95 -44.31 -22.42
CA VAL A 87 14.40 -45.05 -21.26
C VAL A 87 13.20 -44.32 -20.64
N LYS A 88 12.86 -43.11 -21.09
CA LYS A 88 11.78 -42.29 -20.50
C LYS A 88 10.57 -42.21 -21.44
N ARG A 89 9.39 -42.46 -20.88
CA ARG A 89 8.09 -42.25 -21.53
C ARG A 89 7.47 -40.96 -21.01
N TYR A 90 7.19 -40.04 -21.92
CA TYR A 90 6.45 -38.80 -21.68
C TYR A 90 5.02 -38.99 -22.19
N ILE A 91 4.03 -38.83 -21.31
CA ILE A 91 2.62 -38.86 -21.68
C ILE A 91 2.10 -37.43 -21.54
N ARG A 92 1.74 -36.81 -22.65
CA ARG A 92 1.12 -35.48 -22.69
C ARG A 92 -0.35 -35.63 -23.04
N SER A 93 -1.24 -35.26 -22.12
CA SER A 93 -2.68 -35.19 -22.38
C SER A 93 -3.09 -33.74 -22.56
N THR A 94 -3.78 -33.44 -23.67
CA THR A 94 -4.27 -32.09 -24.00
C THR A 94 -5.80 -32.15 -24.11
N GLY A 95 -6.49 -31.53 -23.15
CA GLY A 95 -7.94 -31.36 -23.17
C GLY A 95 -8.35 -30.00 -23.73
N ILE A 96 -9.51 -29.94 -24.39
CA ILE A 96 -10.17 -28.68 -24.76
C ILE A 96 -11.24 -28.42 -23.71
N PHE A 97 -11.28 -27.20 -23.17
CA PHE A 97 -12.25 -26.81 -22.16
C PHE A 97 -13.14 -25.68 -22.66
N SER A 98 -14.40 -25.66 -22.24
CA SER A 98 -15.37 -24.61 -22.53
C SER A 98 -15.81 -23.94 -21.23
N GLY A 99 -15.85 -22.60 -21.25
CA GLY A 99 -16.23 -21.79 -20.10
C GLY A 99 -16.13 -20.31 -20.40
N THR A 100 -16.23 -19.49 -19.36
CA THR A 100 -16.07 -18.03 -19.46
C THR A 100 -14.64 -17.64 -19.08
N GLU A 101 -13.89 -17.11 -20.03
CA GLU A 101 -12.60 -16.48 -19.81
C GLU A 101 -12.80 -15.02 -19.36
N LEU A 102 -12.04 -14.61 -18.34
CA LEU A 102 -12.07 -13.25 -17.83
C LEU A 102 -10.84 -12.50 -18.32
N HIS A 103 -11.05 -11.27 -18.80
CA HIS A 103 -9.97 -10.34 -19.15
C HIS A 103 -10.05 -9.11 -18.24
N LEU A 104 -8.88 -8.64 -17.78
CA LEU A 104 -8.79 -7.49 -16.90
C LEU A 104 -8.58 -6.20 -17.71
N PHE A 105 -9.40 -5.20 -17.43
CA PHE A 105 -9.24 -3.85 -17.95
C PHE A 105 -9.17 -2.87 -16.77
N VAL A 106 -8.25 -1.91 -16.85
CA VAL A 106 -8.08 -0.87 -15.84
C VAL A 106 -8.64 0.44 -16.38
N GLU A 107 -9.57 1.05 -15.64
CA GLU A 107 -10.14 2.36 -15.99
C GLU A 107 -9.18 3.47 -15.53
N GLN A 108 -8.84 4.39 -16.43
CA GLN A 108 -7.94 5.49 -16.10
C GLN A 108 -8.70 6.60 -15.35
N PRO A 109 -8.16 7.12 -14.23
CA PRO A 109 -8.85 8.11 -13.39
C PRO A 109 -9.06 9.48 -14.05
N PHE A 110 -8.39 9.77 -15.16
CA PHE A 110 -8.44 11.08 -15.84
C PHE A 110 -8.79 10.96 -17.33
N TYR A 111 -9.56 9.94 -17.72
CA TYR A 111 -10.01 9.81 -19.11
C TYR A 111 -10.84 11.03 -19.55
N ASP A 112 -10.40 11.67 -20.64
CA ASP A 112 -11.12 12.73 -21.33
C ASP A 112 -10.79 12.65 -22.83
N GLU A 113 -11.77 12.26 -23.64
CA GLU A 113 -11.65 12.11 -25.09
C GLU A 113 -11.26 13.40 -25.82
N ARG A 114 -11.43 14.56 -25.17
CA ARG A 114 -11.14 15.88 -25.75
C ARG A 114 -9.67 16.26 -25.63
N LEU A 115 -8.91 15.58 -24.77
CA LEU A 115 -7.50 15.89 -24.55
C LEU A 115 -6.62 15.29 -25.67
N PRO A 116 -5.70 16.08 -26.25
CA PRO A 116 -4.85 15.61 -27.34
C PRO A 116 -3.83 14.57 -26.84
N VAL A 117 -3.59 13.53 -27.64
CA VAL A 117 -2.52 12.56 -27.40
C VAL A 117 -1.18 13.27 -27.59
N ARG A 118 -0.34 13.22 -26.56
CA ARG A 118 0.97 13.83 -26.56
C ARG A 118 2.04 12.79 -26.85
N GLU A 119 2.55 12.78 -28.09
CA GLU A 119 3.65 11.87 -28.48
C GLU A 119 4.92 12.11 -27.67
N ASP A 120 5.13 13.33 -27.17
CA ASP A 120 6.26 13.70 -26.31
C ASP A 120 6.14 13.17 -24.88
N ARG A 121 4.94 12.76 -24.45
CA ARG A 121 4.62 12.25 -23.11
C ARG A 121 3.60 11.11 -23.18
N PRO A 122 4.02 9.91 -23.63
CA PRO A 122 3.13 8.77 -23.81
C PRO A 122 2.50 8.26 -22.50
N ASP A 123 3.11 8.61 -21.36
CA ASP A 123 2.61 8.38 -20.01
C ASP A 123 1.38 9.24 -19.65
N LEU A 124 1.16 10.36 -20.35
CA LEU A 124 0.03 11.27 -20.14
C LEU A 124 -1.02 11.13 -21.26
N ASN A 125 -1.37 9.88 -21.59
CA ASN A 125 -2.39 9.59 -22.59
C ASN A 125 -3.78 9.41 -21.95
N PHE A 126 -4.56 10.49 -22.00
CA PHE A 126 -5.91 10.57 -21.41
C PHE A 126 -7.04 10.11 -22.33
N ASN A 127 -6.72 9.65 -23.55
CA ASN A 127 -7.74 9.29 -24.55
C ASN A 127 -8.12 7.80 -24.50
N HIS A 128 -7.56 7.02 -23.56
CA HIS A 128 -7.93 5.63 -23.34
C HIS A 128 -8.71 5.47 -22.04
N ARG A 129 -10.02 5.24 -22.16
CA ARG A 129 -10.88 5.01 -20.99
C ARG A 129 -10.48 3.76 -20.23
N ARG A 130 -10.24 2.67 -20.96
CA ARG A 130 -9.90 1.35 -20.43
C ARG A 130 -8.63 0.86 -21.08
N ARG A 131 -7.64 0.47 -20.27
CA ARG A 131 -6.41 -0.18 -20.72
C ARG A 131 -6.51 -1.68 -20.43
N PRO A 132 -6.38 -2.58 -21.44
CA PRO A 132 -6.31 -4.00 -21.18
C PRO A 132 -5.00 -4.35 -20.46
N MET A 133 -5.07 -5.26 -19.48
CA MET A 133 -3.87 -5.86 -18.88
C MET A 133 -3.59 -7.16 -19.61
N LEU A 134 -2.46 -7.24 -20.31
CA LEU A 134 -2.12 -8.39 -21.13
C LEU A 134 -1.02 -9.26 -20.53
N THR A 135 -0.16 -8.67 -19.69
CA THR A 135 0.98 -9.37 -19.10
C THR A 135 1.02 -9.25 -17.58
N ASP A 136 1.83 -10.09 -16.95
CA ASP A 136 2.09 -9.99 -15.51
C ASP A 136 2.80 -8.67 -15.17
N GLU A 137 3.64 -8.15 -16.06
CA GLU A 137 4.28 -6.84 -15.87
C GLU A 137 3.26 -5.70 -15.84
N ASP A 138 2.28 -5.71 -16.74
CA ASP A 138 1.18 -4.72 -16.74
C ASP A 138 0.42 -4.74 -15.42
N TRP A 139 0.10 -5.94 -14.92
CA TRP A 139 -0.59 -6.14 -13.67
C TRP A 139 0.22 -5.65 -12.47
N GLN A 140 1.50 -6.02 -12.41
CA GLN A 140 2.40 -5.60 -11.35
C GLN A 140 2.63 -4.10 -11.36
N GLN A 141 2.69 -3.47 -12.54
CA GLN A 141 2.78 -2.02 -12.67
C GLN A 141 1.53 -1.34 -12.08
N VAL A 142 0.32 -1.84 -12.38
CA VAL A 142 -0.92 -1.29 -11.82
C VAL A 142 -1.00 -1.43 -10.31
N ILE A 143 -0.53 -2.54 -9.75
CA ILE A 143 -0.42 -2.72 -8.29
C ILE A 143 0.53 -1.68 -7.69
N GLN A 144 1.68 -1.44 -8.34
CA GLN A 144 2.67 -0.46 -7.87
C GLN A 144 2.16 0.98 -7.97
N ASP A 145 1.37 1.27 -9.01
CA ASP A 145 0.79 2.59 -9.28
C ASP A 145 -0.42 2.91 -8.41
N GLN A 146 -0.89 1.95 -7.59
CA GLN A 146 -2.00 2.21 -6.67
C GLN A 146 -1.67 3.40 -5.76
N PRO A 147 -2.63 4.33 -5.58
CA PRO A 147 -2.41 5.50 -4.76
C PRO A 147 -2.03 5.03 -3.35
N TRP A 148 -0.90 5.55 -2.86
CA TRP A 148 -0.40 5.19 -1.53
C TRP A 148 -1.49 5.39 -0.49
N THR A 149 -1.62 4.43 0.43
CA THR A 149 -2.49 4.59 1.59
C THR A 149 -2.08 5.86 2.35
N PRO A 150 -3.00 6.52 3.08
CA PRO A 150 -2.66 7.71 3.86
C PRO A 150 -1.46 7.50 4.80
N SER A 151 -1.38 6.32 5.43
CA SER A 151 -0.22 5.92 6.27
C SER A 151 1.08 5.82 5.47
N ARG A 152 1.06 5.19 4.28
CA ARG A 152 2.24 5.10 3.40
C ARG A 152 2.69 6.47 2.91
N ARG A 153 1.76 7.38 2.56
CA ARG A 153 2.07 8.77 2.22
C ARG A 153 2.75 9.50 3.37
N ARG A 154 2.25 9.32 4.59
CA ARG A 154 2.86 9.89 5.80
C ARG A 154 4.26 9.35 6.03
N GLN A 155 4.48 8.04 5.91
CA GLN A 155 5.81 7.43 6.08
C GLN A 155 6.82 8.01 5.09
N ALA A 156 6.47 8.05 3.80
CA ALA A 156 7.31 8.61 2.74
C ALA A 156 7.57 10.11 2.94
N LEU A 157 6.55 10.89 3.35
CA LEU A 157 6.73 12.28 3.73
C LEU A 157 7.72 12.40 4.90
N THR A 158 7.60 11.54 5.90
CA THR A 158 8.51 11.54 7.06
C THR A 158 9.94 11.17 6.65
N ASP A 159 10.14 10.29 5.65
CA ASP A 159 11.46 9.98 5.06
C ASP A 159 12.04 11.21 4.34
N TYR A 160 11.23 11.88 3.53
CA TYR A 160 11.62 13.09 2.82
C TYR A 160 12.01 14.23 3.78
N LEU A 161 11.22 14.44 4.84
CA LEU A 161 11.55 15.44 5.86
C LEU A 161 12.82 15.07 6.64
N HIS A 162 13.07 13.78 6.88
CA HIS A 162 14.31 13.34 7.50
C HIS A 162 15.52 13.67 6.61
N ALA A 163 15.42 13.44 5.30
CA ALA A 163 16.46 13.83 4.35
C ALA A 163 16.70 15.36 4.34
N LYS A 164 15.65 16.18 4.49
CA LYS A 164 15.80 17.64 4.63
C LYS A 164 16.58 18.04 5.90
N LEU A 165 16.43 17.30 6.99
CA LEU A 165 17.16 17.55 8.24
C LEU A 165 18.64 17.15 8.14
N GLU A 166 18.95 16.15 7.32
CA GLU A 166 20.32 15.66 7.09
C GLU A 166 21.05 16.46 6.00
N ALA A 167 20.34 17.28 5.23
CA ALA A 167 20.95 18.22 4.29
C ALA A 167 21.76 19.30 5.05
N ASP A 168 22.95 19.65 4.54
CA ASP A 168 23.83 20.68 5.14
C ASP A 168 23.36 22.12 4.82
N GLU A 169 22.06 22.31 4.72
CA GLU A 169 21.40 23.57 4.40
C GLU A 169 20.45 23.96 5.53
N GLY A 170 20.76 25.07 6.21
CA GLY A 170 20.02 25.51 7.40
C GLY A 170 18.55 25.83 7.14
N GLU A 171 18.19 26.31 5.95
CA GLU A 171 16.80 26.62 5.60
C GLU A 171 15.97 25.35 5.36
N LEU A 172 16.54 24.35 4.67
CA LEU A 172 15.92 23.03 4.47
C LEU A 172 15.74 22.30 5.80
N ALA A 173 16.72 22.38 6.70
CA ALA A 173 16.62 21.78 8.02
C ALA A 173 15.55 22.45 8.90
N ALA A 174 15.38 23.77 8.80
CA ALA A 174 14.32 24.49 9.50
C ALA A 174 12.93 24.15 8.94
N GLU A 175 12.78 24.07 7.62
CA GLU A 175 11.56 23.64 6.94
C GLU A 175 11.20 22.18 7.31
N GLY A 176 12.21 21.30 7.37
CA GLY A 176 12.09 19.93 7.84
C GLY A 176 11.56 19.86 9.27
N CYS A 177 12.17 20.62 10.19
CA CYS A 177 11.72 20.71 11.59
C CYS A 177 10.27 21.21 11.70
N HIS A 178 9.91 22.23 10.92
CA HIS A 178 8.55 22.77 10.91
C HIS A 178 7.54 21.75 10.38
N SER A 179 7.85 21.09 9.28
CA SER A 179 6.97 20.08 8.68
C SER A 179 6.80 18.85 9.58
N PHE A 180 7.85 18.46 10.30
CA PHE A 180 7.75 17.44 11.34
C PHE A 180 6.83 17.86 12.48
N TRP A 181 6.85 19.14 12.88
CA TRP A 181 5.95 19.68 13.91
C TRP A 181 4.49 19.61 13.47
N GLU A 182 4.17 20.05 12.26
CA GLU A 182 2.81 19.99 11.69
C GLU A 182 2.28 18.54 11.64
N LEU A 183 3.14 17.57 11.31
CA LEU A 183 2.76 16.16 11.36
C LEU A 183 2.54 15.65 12.78
N ALA A 184 3.34 16.11 13.74
CA ALA A 184 3.32 15.65 15.13
C ALA A 184 2.12 16.16 15.94
N ILE A 185 1.57 17.33 15.59
CA ILE A 185 0.45 17.90 16.34
C ILE A 185 -0.86 17.13 16.10
N ASN A 186 -0.98 16.43 14.97
CA ASN A 186 -2.11 15.56 14.70
C ASN A 186 -1.89 14.17 15.30
N LYS A 187 -2.74 13.81 16.28
CA LYS A 187 -2.69 12.53 17.01
C LYS A 187 -2.83 11.31 16.11
N ASP A 188 -3.60 11.42 15.03
CA ASP A 188 -3.84 10.31 14.10
C ASP A 188 -2.56 9.89 13.36
N ASN A 189 -1.56 10.77 13.31
CA ASN A 189 -0.29 10.48 12.66
C ASN A 189 0.68 9.72 13.57
N HIS A 190 0.48 9.72 14.89
CA HIS A 190 1.49 9.28 15.87
C HIS A 190 1.92 7.83 15.68
N ALA A 191 0.99 6.94 15.30
CA ALA A 191 1.28 5.52 15.05
C ALA A 191 2.24 5.29 13.87
N ASP A 192 2.29 6.21 12.91
CA ASP A 192 3.13 6.10 11.71
C ASP A 192 4.49 6.79 11.85
N MET A 193 4.74 7.52 12.94
CA MET A 193 5.96 8.30 13.14
C MET A 193 7.04 7.47 13.84
N ARG A 194 8.05 7.05 13.09
CA ARG A 194 9.14 6.19 13.61
C ARG A 194 10.08 6.94 14.58
N THR A 195 10.51 6.24 15.62
CA THR A 195 11.33 6.76 16.74
C THR A 195 12.76 7.17 16.37
N ASP A 196 13.32 6.54 15.35
CA ASP A 196 14.64 6.86 14.78
C ASP A 196 14.67 8.24 14.11
N LYS A 197 13.64 8.58 13.33
CA LYS A 197 13.51 9.89 12.67
C LYS A 197 13.36 11.03 13.68
N TRP A 198 12.75 10.75 14.83
CA TRP A 198 12.70 11.70 15.94
C TRP A 198 14.05 12.01 16.57
N ALA A 199 15.00 11.09 16.51
CA ALA A 199 16.35 11.35 17.01
C ALA A 199 17.06 12.42 16.16
N ALA A 200 16.85 12.44 14.85
CA ALA A 200 17.41 13.45 13.95
C ALA A 200 16.87 14.85 14.25
N VAL A 201 15.55 14.99 14.41
CA VAL A 201 14.91 16.26 14.83
C VAL A 201 15.49 16.77 16.14
N LYS A 202 15.67 15.89 17.13
CA LYS A 202 16.29 16.25 18.43
C LYS A 202 17.75 16.69 18.30
N ARG A 203 18.54 16.04 17.44
CA ARG A 203 19.93 16.43 17.19
C ARG A 203 19.99 17.83 16.57
N GLN A 204 19.15 18.09 15.57
CA GLN A 204 19.10 19.38 14.89
C GLN A 204 18.68 20.52 15.83
N ALA A 205 17.61 20.31 16.61
CA ALA A 205 17.16 21.30 17.61
C ALA A 205 18.27 21.64 18.64
N ARG A 206 19.06 20.65 19.07
CA ARG A 206 20.22 20.87 19.97
C ARG A 206 21.38 21.61 19.29
N GLN A 207 21.60 21.38 18.01
CA GLN A 207 22.65 22.06 17.24
C GLN A 207 22.27 23.53 17.00
N GLU A 208 21.02 23.81 16.65
CA GLU A 208 20.51 25.17 16.52
C GLU A 208 20.47 25.92 17.86
N GLY A 209 20.11 25.24 18.96
CA GLY A 209 20.19 25.78 20.33
C GLY A 209 21.55 26.32 20.68
N ARG A 210 22.60 25.58 20.33
CA ARG A 210 23.99 26.00 20.53
C ARG A 210 24.37 27.20 19.65
N ARG A 211 23.94 27.22 18.39
CA ARG A 211 24.19 28.36 17.46
C ARG A 211 23.47 29.63 17.91
N ALA A 212 22.24 29.52 18.40
CA ALA A 212 21.46 30.64 18.91
C ALA A 212 22.05 31.21 20.21
N GLY A 213 22.48 30.34 21.14
CA GLY A 213 23.17 30.75 22.37
C GLY A 213 24.51 31.45 22.11
N ALA A 214 25.17 31.14 20.99
CA ALA A 214 26.38 31.81 20.53
C ALA A 214 26.13 33.15 19.80
N GLY A 215 24.89 33.65 19.75
CA GLY A 215 24.54 34.90 19.09
C GLY A 215 24.55 34.86 17.55
N GLN A 216 24.72 33.67 16.97
CA GLN A 216 24.80 33.44 15.51
C GLN A 216 23.48 32.92 14.92
N GLY A 217 22.40 32.88 15.71
CA GLY A 217 21.11 32.31 15.30
C GLY A 217 20.24 33.28 14.50
N SER A 218 19.83 32.87 13.30
CA SER A 218 18.81 33.56 12.53
C SER A 218 17.46 33.60 13.28
N ARG A 219 16.56 34.53 12.94
CA ARG A 219 15.18 34.58 13.50
C ARG A 219 14.44 33.24 13.31
N TRP A 220 14.77 32.55 12.23
CA TRP A 220 14.29 31.21 11.88
C TRP A 220 14.84 30.11 12.79
N ALA A 221 16.13 30.16 13.17
CA ALA A 221 16.71 29.21 14.14
C ALA A 221 16.04 29.31 15.52
N ARG A 222 15.58 30.50 15.93
CA ARG A 222 14.83 30.69 17.19
C ARG A 222 13.40 30.11 17.13
N ALA A 223 12.73 30.21 15.98
CA ALA A 223 11.42 29.59 15.76
C ALA A 223 11.53 28.06 15.63
N GLY A 224 12.59 27.57 14.97
CA GLY A 224 12.96 26.14 14.89
C GLY A 224 13.24 25.54 16.26
N LEU A 225 13.93 26.28 17.14
CA LEU A 225 14.15 25.92 18.55
C LEU A 225 12.86 25.76 19.34
N ALA A 226 11.97 26.76 19.32
CA ALA A 226 10.72 26.69 20.08
C ALA A 226 9.83 25.52 19.62
N ARG A 227 9.74 25.30 18.31
CA ARG A 227 8.98 24.18 17.73
C ARG A 227 9.66 22.83 17.98
N GLY A 228 11.00 22.77 17.93
CA GLY A 228 11.80 21.58 18.22
C GLY A 228 11.72 21.15 19.68
N TRP A 229 11.67 22.11 20.63
CA TRP A 229 11.40 21.85 22.04
C TRP A 229 9.97 21.38 22.28
N HIS A 230 8.99 22.01 21.64
CA HIS A 230 7.60 21.57 21.72
C HIS A 230 7.41 20.15 21.16
N LEU A 231 8.05 19.85 20.03
CA LEU A 231 8.15 18.51 19.44
C LEU A 231 8.78 17.51 20.41
N HIS A 232 9.88 17.88 21.06
CA HIS A 232 10.54 17.02 22.06
C HIS A 232 9.57 16.63 23.19
N SER A 233 8.80 17.59 23.70
CA SER A 233 7.79 17.35 24.74
C SER A 233 6.65 16.44 24.25
N ILE A 234 6.15 16.64 23.02
CA ILE A 234 5.14 15.77 22.41
C ILE A 234 5.69 14.35 22.24
N CYS A 235 6.93 14.20 21.77
CA CYS A 235 7.56 12.89 21.61
C CYS A 235 7.83 12.17 22.94
N GLN A 236 8.17 12.89 24.01
CA GLN A 236 8.29 12.29 25.34
C GLN A 236 6.93 11.80 25.85
N ALA A 237 5.87 12.59 25.66
CA ALA A 237 4.51 12.20 26.02
C ALA A 237 4.02 10.98 25.21
N ALA A 238 4.28 10.95 23.90
CA ALA A 238 3.93 9.81 23.04
C ALA A 238 4.72 8.54 23.41
N ALA A 239 6.03 8.65 23.66
CA ALA A 239 6.85 7.53 24.11
C ALA A 239 6.43 6.98 25.49
N ALA A 240 5.96 7.85 26.39
CA ALA A 240 5.39 7.44 27.68
C ALA A 240 4.04 6.71 27.50
N SER A 241 3.21 7.14 26.55
CA SER A 241 1.92 6.47 26.24
C SER A 241 2.06 5.13 25.51
N ALA A 242 3.21 4.85 24.90
CA ALA A 242 3.49 3.61 24.17
C ALA A 242 4.16 2.51 25.02
N GLN A 243 4.38 2.74 26.32
CA GLN A 243 4.84 1.69 27.23
C GLN A 243 3.68 0.77 27.63
N PRO A 244 3.80 -0.57 27.45
CA PRO A 244 2.81 -1.51 27.95
C PRO A 244 2.89 -1.52 29.49
N GLY A 245 1.97 -0.80 30.14
CA GLY A 245 1.93 -0.72 31.60
C GLY A 245 1.22 0.49 32.19
N CYS A 246 0.88 1.53 31.41
CA CYS A 246 0.23 2.73 31.95
C CYS A 246 -1.29 2.82 31.73
N PHE A 247 -1.93 1.79 31.16
CA PHE A 247 -3.39 1.63 31.20
C PHE A 247 -3.76 0.80 32.43
N GLY A 248 -3.68 1.43 33.60
CA GLY A 248 -4.00 0.81 34.87
C GLY A 248 -4.06 1.84 35.98
N ALA A 249 -5.03 2.76 35.88
CA ALA A 249 -5.68 3.51 36.97
C ALA A 249 -6.29 4.80 36.41
N VAL A 250 -7.34 4.66 35.60
CA VAL A 250 -8.43 5.63 35.66
C VAL A 250 -9.67 4.77 35.93
N ASP A 251 -9.71 4.23 37.14
CA ASP A 251 -10.93 3.62 37.65
C ASP A 251 -11.94 4.72 37.94
N ASN A 252 -13.16 4.42 37.52
CA ASN A 252 -14.34 5.23 37.68
C ASN A 252 -14.61 5.56 39.15
N GLY A 253 -15.10 6.77 39.40
CA GLY A 253 -15.95 7.04 40.55
C GLY A 253 -15.55 8.25 41.37
N SER A 254 -16.16 9.40 41.06
CA SER A 254 -17.00 10.12 42.02
C SER A 254 -17.66 11.30 41.33
N ALA A 255 -18.86 11.02 40.83
CA ALA A 255 -19.90 12.02 40.68
C ALA A 255 -20.46 12.34 42.08
N MET A 256 -20.76 13.62 42.29
CA MET A 256 -21.74 14.18 43.25
C MET A 256 -21.56 13.88 44.74
N GLY A 257 -21.38 14.95 45.51
CA GLY A 257 -21.41 14.99 46.97
C GLY A 257 -20.82 16.29 47.49
#